data_AF-V6LWG8-F1
#
_entry.id   AF-V6LWG8-F1
#
_cell.length_a   1.000
_cell.length_b   1.000
_cell.length_c   1.000
_cell.angle_alpha   90.00
_cell.angle_beta   90.00
_cell.angle_gamma   90.00
#
_symmetry.space_group_name_H-M   'P 1'
#
loop_
_entity.id
_entity.type
_entity.pdbx_description
1 polymer ?
#
loop_
_entity_poly.entity_id
_entity_poly.type
_entity_poly.pdbx_seq_one_letter_code
_entity_poly.pdbx_strand_id
1 'polypeptide(L)'
;MVPTPQMSCAEVLDCYECSIADPTECATCSAYLNYNSSTKKCECAKGSGIGCPNGQSCAQEAGICVDKHECYKIDNCTHCTFKDHRKCYKCATGMFLSDDGTACASLAPCKGIKYCNACN
;
A
#
# COMPACT_ATOMS: atom_id res chain seq x y z
N MET A 1 -42.86 -9.88 -10.93
CA MET A 1 -41.62 -9.90 -10.13
C MET A 1 -40.62 -9.03 -10.87
N VAL A 2 -40.21 -7.91 -10.25
CA VAL A 2 -39.24 -6.98 -10.85
C VAL A 2 -37.86 -7.65 -10.76
N PRO A 3 -37.09 -7.77 -11.85
CA PRO A 3 -35.73 -8.28 -11.74
C PRO A 3 -34.93 -7.29 -10.90
N THR A 4 -34.37 -7.77 -9.79
CA THR A 4 -33.42 -7.02 -8.98
C THR A 4 -32.26 -6.60 -9.90
N PRO A 5 -31.78 -5.35 -9.84
CA PRO A 5 -30.61 -4.96 -10.61
C PRO A 5 -29.46 -5.86 -10.16
N GLN A 6 -28.90 -6.66 -11.07
CA GLN A 6 -27.62 -7.32 -10.83
C GLN A 6 -26.58 -6.21 -10.68
N MET A 7 -26.25 -5.85 -9.44
CA MET A 7 -25.12 -4.97 -9.18
C MET A 7 -23.89 -5.64 -9.78
N SER A 8 -23.22 -4.92 -10.67
CA SER A 8 -22.01 -5.41 -11.31
C SER A 8 -20.81 -5.10 -10.42
N CYS A 9 -19.77 -5.92 -10.46
CA CYS A 9 -18.53 -5.71 -9.70
C CYS A 9 -17.95 -4.28 -9.86
N ALA A 10 -18.26 -3.61 -10.98
CA ALA A 10 -17.86 -2.22 -11.26
C ALA A 10 -18.42 -1.20 -10.24
N GLU A 11 -19.43 -1.57 -9.45
CA GLU A 11 -20.02 -0.72 -8.40
C GLU A 11 -19.37 -0.94 -7.03
N VAL A 12 -18.56 -2.00 -6.85
CA VAL A 12 -17.77 -2.19 -5.63
C VAL A 12 -16.49 -1.38 -5.74
N LEU A 13 -16.54 -0.17 -5.19
CA LEU A 13 -15.42 0.77 -5.18
C LEU A 13 -14.13 0.08 -4.70
N ASP A 14 -13.07 0.23 -5.50
CA ASP A 14 -11.75 -0.35 -5.27
C ASP A 14 -11.70 -1.89 -5.22
N CYS A 15 -12.62 -2.60 -5.88
CA CYS A 15 -12.55 -4.05 -6.06
C CYS A 15 -11.80 -4.44 -7.34
N TYR A 16 -10.78 -5.30 -7.22
CA TYR A 16 -10.03 -5.84 -8.37
C TYR A 16 -10.71 -7.08 -8.95
N GLU A 17 -11.25 -7.94 -8.08
CA GLU A 17 -11.93 -9.17 -8.48
C GLU A 17 -13.09 -9.45 -7.52
N CYS A 18 -14.29 -9.76 -8.04
CA CYS A 18 -15.45 -10.13 -7.23
C CYS A 18 -15.53 -11.64 -7.01
N SER A 19 -16.25 -12.04 -5.97
CA SER A 19 -16.48 -13.44 -5.65
C SER A 19 -17.32 -14.12 -6.73
N ILE A 20 -16.89 -15.32 -7.15
CA ILE A 20 -17.63 -16.17 -8.08
C ILE A 20 -18.95 -16.64 -7.44
N ALA A 21 -18.98 -16.79 -6.12
CA ALA A 21 -20.16 -17.24 -5.39
C ALA A 21 -21.18 -16.11 -5.14
N ASP A 22 -20.72 -14.87 -5.03
CA ASP A 22 -21.56 -13.68 -4.86
C ASP A 22 -20.94 -12.46 -5.58
N PRO A 23 -21.51 -12.02 -6.72
CA PRO A 23 -20.97 -10.91 -7.50
C PRO A 23 -21.13 -9.54 -6.82
N THR A 24 -21.81 -9.46 -5.67
CA THR A 24 -21.89 -8.26 -4.82
C THR A 24 -20.76 -8.19 -3.79
N GLU A 25 -19.97 -9.25 -3.64
CA GLU A 25 -18.82 -9.29 -2.74
C GLU A 25 -17.50 -9.14 -3.48
N CYS A 26 -16.58 -8.37 -2.91
CA CYS A 26 -15.22 -8.31 -3.41
C CYS A 26 -14.40 -9.52 -2.92
N ALA A 27 -13.84 -10.30 -3.85
CA ALA A 27 -12.90 -11.37 -3.53
C ALA A 27 -11.47 -10.85 -3.34
N THR A 28 -11.05 -9.90 -4.18
CA THR A 28 -9.72 -9.29 -4.14
C THR A 28 -9.84 -7.78 -4.20
N CYS A 29 -9.43 -7.11 -3.12
CA CYS A 29 -9.38 -5.66 -3.08
C CYS A 29 -8.22 -5.09 -3.90
N SER A 30 -8.47 -3.97 -4.57
CA SER A 30 -7.44 -3.19 -5.25
C SER A 30 -6.46 -2.59 -4.24
N ALA A 31 -5.21 -2.41 -4.66
CA ALA A 31 -4.24 -1.51 -4.02
C ALA A 31 -4.10 -1.64 -2.48
N TYR A 32 -3.88 -2.86 -1.98
CA TYR A 32 -3.53 -3.14 -0.57
C TYR A 32 -4.58 -2.68 0.46
N LEU A 33 -5.82 -2.54 0.02
CA LEU A 33 -6.97 -2.34 0.90
C LEU A 33 -7.33 -3.64 1.61
N ASN A 34 -7.98 -3.51 2.76
CA ASN A 34 -8.47 -4.62 3.56
C ASN A 34 -9.94 -4.86 3.23
N TYR A 35 -10.32 -6.12 3.04
CA TYR A 35 -11.73 -6.48 2.89
C TYR A 35 -12.43 -6.43 4.25
N ASN A 36 -13.54 -5.69 4.31
CA ASN A 36 -14.42 -5.66 5.47
C ASN A 36 -15.61 -6.58 5.24
N SER A 37 -15.65 -7.70 5.96
CA SER A 37 -16.74 -8.68 5.85
C SER A 37 -18.08 -8.17 6.38
N SER A 38 -18.10 -7.16 7.25
CA SER A 38 -19.33 -6.56 7.79
C SER A 38 -19.97 -5.58 6.81
N THR A 39 -19.17 -4.80 6.09
CA THR A 39 -19.68 -3.82 5.11
C THR A 39 -19.61 -4.32 3.66
N LYS A 40 -18.97 -5.47 3.43
CA LYS A 40 -18.72 -6.09 2.12
C LYS A 40 -17.92 -5.20 1.16
N LYS A 41 -17.08 -4.32 1.71
CA LYS A 41 -16.31 -3.31 0.95
C LYS A 41 -14.82 -3.41 1.21
N CYS A 42 -14.04 -2.91 0.26
CA CYS A 42 -12.61 -2.69 0.41
C CYS A 42 -12.38 -1.35 1.09
N GLU A 43 -11.60 -1.36 2.17
CA GLU A 43 -11.34 -0.19 2.98
C GLU A 43 -9.88 -0.15 3.42
N CYS A 44 -9.35 1.05 3.59
CA CYS A 44 -8.01 1.19 4.18
C CYS A 44 -8.08 1.15 5.70
N ALA A 45 -8.87 2.07 6.27
CA ALA A 45 -9.16 2.11 7.69
C ALA A 45 -10.28 1.11 8.02
N LYS A 46 -10.07 0.31 9.06
CA LYS A 46 -11.06 -0.68 9.49
C LYS A 46 -12.36 0.01 9.92
N GLY A 47 -13.47 -0.39 9.32
CA GLY A 47 -14.80 0.14 9.55
C GLY A 47 -15.13 1.43 8.79
N SER A 48 -14.28 1.93 7.89
CA SER A 48 -14.60 3.14 7.13
C SER A 48 -15.61 2.89 6.00
N GLY A 49 -15.65 1.68 5.45
CA GLY A 49 -16.45 1.32 4.29
C GLY A 49 -16.07 2.08 3.00
N ILE A 50 -14.89 2.69 2.97
CA ILE A 50 -14.39 3.52 1.85
C ILE A 50 -12.90 3.23 1.65
N GLY A 51 -12.48 3.07 0.39
CA GLY A 51 -11.08 2.96 0.01
C GLY A 51 -10.33 4.30 0.03
N CYS A 52 -9.15 4.35 -0.59
CA CYS A 52 -8.34 5.56 -0.61
C CYS A 52 -8.70 6.48 -1.78
N PRO A 53 -8.75 7.81 -1.57
CA PRO A 53 -8.93 8.78 -2.63
C PRO A 53 -7.92 8.62 -3.77
N ASN A 54 -8.27 9.15 -4.95
CA ASN A 54 -7.35 9.23 -6.08
C ASN A 54 -6.03 9.93 -5.70
N GLY A 55 -4.91 9.35 -6.12
CA GLY A 55 -3.57 9.82 -5.76
C GLY A 55 -3.05 9.30 -4.40
N GLN A 56 -3.89 8.62 -3.62
CA GLN A 56 -3.49 7.99 -2.36
C GLN A 56 -3.41 6.47 -2.46
N SER A 57 -2.73 5.85 -1.50
CA SER A 57 -2.63 4.41 -1.30
C SER A 57 -2.76 4.08 0.17
N CYS A 58 -3.18 2.86 0.49
CA CYS A 58 -3.33 2.44 1.87
C CYS A 58 -1.98 2.08 2.49
N ALA A 59 -1.64 2.74 3.60
CA ALA A 59 -0.62 2.27 4.51
C ALA A 59 -1.24 1.16 5.38
N GLN A 60 -1.17 -0.08 4.90
CA GLN A 60 -1.99 -1.20 5.37
C GLN A 60 -1.84 -1.45 6.87
N GLU A 61 -0.62 -1.40 7.41
CA GLU A 61 -0.35 -1.62 8.83
C GLU A 61 -0.89 -0.50 9.72
N ALA A 62 -0.91 0.74 9.22
CA ALA A 62 -1.43 1.88 9.96
C ALA A 62 -2.92 2.12 9.75
N GLY A 63 -3.52 1.49 8.73
CA GLY A 63 -4.93 1.66 8.39
C GLY A 63 -5.27 3.10 7.98
N ILE A 64 -4.36 3.80 7.32
CA ILE A 64 -4.56 5.18 6.86
C ILE A 64 -4.21 5.32 5.38
N CYS A 65 -4.92 6.21 4.68
CA CYS A 65 -4.58 6.58 3.32
C CYS A 65 -3.46 7.62 3.33
N VAL A 66 -2.45 7.40 2.51
CA VAL A 66 -1.26 8.24 2.39
C VAL A 66 -1.02 8.57 0.92
N ASP A 67 -0.33 9.67 0.63
CA ASP A 67 0.00 10.03 -0.73
C ASP A 67 0.88 8.93 -1.38
N LYS A 68 0.63 8.60 -2.66
CA LYS A 68 1.44 7.59 -3.39
C LYS A 68 2.92 8.00 -3.52
N HIS A 69 3.22 9.28 -3.33
CA HIS A 69 4.56 9.85 -3.38
C HIS A 69 5.11 10.21 -1.99
N GLU A 70 4.43 9.80 -0.91
CA GLU A 70 4.80 10.17 0.46
C GLU A 70 6.25 9.79 0.80
N CYS A 71 6.74 8.62 0.37
CA CYS A 71 8.11 8.18 0.65
C CYS A 71 9.17 9.04 -0.03
N TYR A 72 8.84 9.82 -1.06
CA TYR A 72 9.82 10.69 -1.71
C TYR A 72 10.20 11.90 -0.84
N LYS A 73 9.52 12.07 0.30
CA LYS A 73 9.97 12.96 1.38
C LYS A 73 11.14 12.37 2.19
N ILE A 74 11.38 11.06 2.10
CA ILE A 74 12.58 10.43 2.66
C ILE A 74 13.74 10.72 1.73
N ASP A 75 14.75 11.41 2.25
CA ASP A 75 15.95 11.76 1.49
C ASP A 75 16.57 10.54 0.82
N ASN A 76 16.88 10.67 -0.46
CA ASN A 76 17.47 9.61 -1.29
C ASN A 76 16.59 8.37 -1.51
N CYS A 77 15.30 8.42 -1.18
CA CYS A 77 14.39 7.36 -1.56
C CYS A 77 14.01 7.44 -3.06
N THR A 78 14.08 6.31 -3.75
CA THR A 78 13.78 6.21 -5.19
C THR A 78 12.51 5.40 -5.49
N HIS A 79 12.06 4.57 -4.56
CA HIS A 79 10.82 3.81 -4.69
C HIS A 79 10.16 3.63 -3.32
N CYS A 80 8.84 3.80 -3.27
CA CYS A 80 8.05 3.55 -2.06
C CYS A 80 7.73 2.07 -1.91
N THR A 81 7.50 1.62 -0.68
CA THR A 81 6.90 0.31 -0.48
C THR A 81 5.45 0.35 -0.89
N PHE A 82 4.99 -0.72 -1.53
CA PHE A 82 3.61 -0.81 -1.98
C PHE A 82 2.60 -0.97 -0.82
N LYS A 83 3.02 -1.58 0.30
CA LYS A 83 2.19 -1.82 1.48
C LYS A 83 2.08 -0.61 2.40
N ASP A 84 3.03 0.31 2.32
CA ASP A 84 3.06 1.55 3.07
C ASP A 84 3.90 2.60 2.32
N HIS A 85 3.22 3.50 1.60
CA HIS A 85 3.92 4.51 0.82
C HIS A 85 4.61 5.57 1.70
N ARG A 86 4.52 5.51 3.03
CA ARG A 86 5.39 6.29 3.93
C ARG A 86 6.79 5.69 4.08
N LYS A 87 6.96 4.41 3.72
CA LYS A 87 8.23 3.69 3.82
C LYS A 87 8.91 3.64 2.46
N CYS A 88 10.22 3.75 2.47
CA CYS A 88 11.06 3.54 1.31
C CYS A 88 11.31 2.04 1.08
N TYR A 89 11.25 1.63 -0.18
CA TYR A 89 11.63 0.29 -0.64
C TYR A 89 13.05 0.25 -1.20
N LYS A 90 13.51 1.35 -1.78
CA LYS A 90 14.80 1.42 -2.44
C LYS A 90 15.42 2.81 -2.34
N CYS A 91 16.64 2.85 -1.84
CA CYS A 91 17.45 4.06 -1.80
C CYS A 91 18.24 4.28 -3.09
N ALA A 92 18.69 5.52 -3.30
CA ALA A 92 19.61 5.88 -4.36
C ALA A 92 20.93 5.07 -4.26
N THR A 93 21.63 4.94 -5.39
CA THR A 93 22.90 4.21 -5.46
C THR A 93 23.91 4.74 -4.44
N GLY A 94 24.53 3.84 -3.67
CA GLY A 94 25.51 4.18 -2.63
C GLY A 94 24.92 4.43 -1.25
N MET A 95 23.60 4.34 -1.11
CA MET A 95 22.87 4.38 0.16
C MET A 95 22.34 2.98 0.51
N PHE A 96 22.13 2.73 1.80
CA PHE A 96 21.43 1.56 2.32
C PHE A 96 20.11 1.96 2.97
N LEU A 97 19.12 1.07 2.91
CA LEU A 97 17.79 1.25 3.49
C LEU A 97 17.79 0.80 4.95
N SER A 98 17.19 1.58 5.84
CA SER A 98 16.96 1.18 7.23
C SER A 98 15.97 0.01 7.32
N ASP A 99 16.06 -0.81 8.37
CA ASP A 99 15.20 -2.00 8.54
C ASP A 99 13.70 -1.68 8.58
N ASP A 100 13.34 -0.50 9.08
CA ASP A 100 11.97 0.01 9.16
C ASP A 100 11.52 0.76 7.89
N GLY A 101 12.43 0.94 6.93
CA GLY A 101 12.22 1.65 5.67
C GLY A 101 12.02 3.16 5.81
N THR A 102 12.33 3.76 6.97
CA THR A 102 12.10 5.20 7.21
C THR A 102 13.28 6.09 6.82
N ALA A 103 14.45 5.50 6.53
CA ALA A 103 15.66 6.25 6.18
C ALA A 103 16.51 5.55 5.11
N CYS A 104 17.24 6.37 4.36
CA CYS A 104 18.31 5.96 3.47
C CYS A 104 19.62 6.57 3.98
N ALA A 105 20.54 5.73 4.43
CA ALA A 105 21.81 6.17 5.02
C ALA A 105 23.00 5.82 4.12
N SER A 106 24.06 6.60 4.19
CA SER A 106 25.23 6.41 3.33
C SER A 106 26.03 5.18 3.73
N LEU A 107 26.55 4.43 2.76
CA LEU A 107 27.56 3.39 2.98
C LEU A 107 28.98 3.96 3.13
N ALA A 108 29.16 5.28 2.97
CA ALA A 108 30.45 5.94 3.13
C ALA A 108 31.15 5.64 4.47
N PRO A 109 30.45 5.56 5.63
CA PRO A 109 31.07 5.23 6.91
C PRO A 109 31.71 3.82 6.96
N CYS A 110 31.19 2.84 6.20
CA CYS A 110 31.77 1.49 6.14
C CYS A 110 32.59 1.23 4.88
N LYS A 111 32.97 2.30 4.18
CA LYS A 111 33.76 2.22 2.95
C LYS A 111 35.07 1.47 3.26
N GLY A 112 35.22 0.28 2.69
CA GLY A 112 36.38 -0.60 2.90
C GLY A 112 36.05 -1.92 3.60
N ILE A 113 34.86 -2.07 4.19
CA ILE A 113 34.40 -3.35 4.74
C ILE A 113 33.81 -4.19 3.60
N LYS A 114 34.51 -5.26 3.22
CA LYS A 114 34.08 -6.16 2.15
C LYS A 114 32.73 -6.79 2.52
N TYR A 115 31.75 -6.69 1.62
CA TYR A 115 30.37 -7.18 1.80
C TYR A 115 29.52 -6.46 2.87
N CYS A 116 29.91 -5.24 3.29
CA CYS A 116 29.07 -4.45 4.18
C CYS A 116 27.88 -3.85 3.43
N ASN A 117 26.67 -4.16 3.91
CA ASN A 117 25.42 -3.74 3.29
C ASN A 117 24.60 -2.77 4.18
N ALA A 118 25.08 -2.49 5.41
CA ALA A 118 24.48 -1.53 6.34
C ALA A 118 25.55 -0.99 7.30
N CYS A 119 25.45 0.28 7.65
CA CYS A 119 26.33 0.98 8.59
C CYS A 119 25.51 1.54 9.73
N ASN A 120 25.78 1.15 10.97
CA ASN A 120 25.15 1.72 12.15
C ASN A 120 26.22 2.38 13.02
#